data_AF-A0A453LGH5-F1
#
_entry.id   AF-A0A453LGH5-F1
#
_cell.length_a   1.000
_cell.length_b   1.000
_cell.length_c   1.000
_cell.angle_alpha   90.00
_cell.angle_beta   90.00
_cell.angle_gamma   90.00
#
_symmetry.space_group_name_H-M   'P 1'
#
loop_
_entity.id
_entity.type
_entity.pdbx_description
1 polymer ?
#
loop_
_entity_poly.entity_id
_entity_poly.type
_entity_poly.pdbx_seq_one_letter_code
_entity_poly.pdbx_strand_id
1 'polypeptide(L)'
;GVATFCRVTSAFASQEVALPVAAEEGFAGLQGSAKDNEVIGDFVLDMPMDEEDLGEITREELLRVDNEGRCIITDHGHFVLFNIYGPSIGEDDEERIRFKLLFYKILQV
;
A
#
# COMPACT_ATOMS: atom_id res chain seq x y z
N GLY A 1 -7.51 -19.60 -8.53
CA GLY A 1 -6.55 -18.51 -8.35
C GLY A 1 -6.28 -17.87 -9.70
N VAL A 2 -6.18 -16.55 -9.75
CA VAL A 2 -5.74 -15.82 -10.94
C VAL A 2 -4.28 -15.45 -10.71
N ALA A 3 -3.41 -15.65 -11.70
CA ALA A 3 -2.00 -15.29 -11.63
C ALA A 3 -1.73 -14.11 -12.57
N THR A 4 -1.03 -13.10 -12.07
CA THR A 4 -0.56 -11.96 -12.88
C THR A 4 0.81 -12.31 -13.47
N PHE A 5 0.94 -12.20 -14.80
CA PHE A 5 2.20 -12.48 -15.49
C PHE A 5 2.74 -11.21 -16.14
N CYS A 6 3.89 -10.75 -15.65
CA CYS A 6 4.52 -9.51 -16.07
C CYS A 6 5.47 -9.73 -17.26
N ARG A 7 5.33 -8.90 -18.31
CA ARG A 7 6.21 -8.90 -19.50
C ARG A 7 6.63 -7.49 -19.86
N VAL A 8 7.85 -7.34 -20.33
CA VAL A 8 8.39 -6.08 -20.86
C VAL A 8 8.83 -6.25 -22.31
N THR A 9 8.78 -5.15 -23.05
CA THR A 9 9.23 -5.13 -24.46
C THR A 9 10.45 -4.23 -24.52
N SER A 10 11.63 -4.81 -24.79
CA SER A 10 12.87 -4.05 -24.91
C SER A 10 13.12 -3.62 -26.37
N ALA A 11 13.87 -2.53 -26.55
CA ALA A 11 14.17 -1.97 -27.88
C ALA A 11 14.96 -2.93 -28.80
N PHE A 12 15.55 -4.00 -28.25
CA PHE A 12 16.37 -4.97 -28.97
C PHE A 12 15.64 -6.29 -29.30
N ALA A 13 14.32 -6.35 -29.07
CA ALA A 13 13.40 -7.45 -29.39
C ALA A 13 13.65 -8.78 -28.64
N SER A 14 12.91 -8.99 -27.55
CA SER A 14 12.03 -10.14 -27.35
C SER A 14 11.08 -9.81 -26.19
N GLN A 15 9.91 -10.44 -26.13
CA GLN A 15 8.98 -10.24 -25.01
C GLN A 15 9.59 -10.92 -23.79
N GLU A 16 10.26 -10.16 -22.92
CA GLU A 16 11.00 -10.69 -21.79
C GLU A 16 10.09 -10.84 -20.57
N VAL A 17 10.33 -11.90 -19.79
CA VAL A 17 9.61 -12.12 -18.54
C VAL A 17 10.18 -11.19 -17.49
N ALA A 18 9.34 -10.31 -16.95
CA ALA A 18 9.74 -9.41 -15.88
C ALA A 18 9.49 -10.12 -14.55
N LEU A 19 10.49 -10.84 -14.06
CA LEU A 19 10.43 -11.52 -12.76
C LEU A 19 10.59 -10.51 -11.61
N PRO A 20 9.92 -10.70 -10.46
CA PRO A 20 10.14 -9.85 -9.30
C PRO A 20 11.55 -10.06 -8.75
N VAL A 21 12.28 -8.97 -8.58
CA VAL A 21 13.64 -8.90 -8.02
C VAL A 21 13.59 -8.65 -6.51
N ALA A 22 12.62 -7.84 -6.07
CA ALA A 22 12.34 -7.59 -4.65
C ALA A 22 10.82 -7.58 -4.42
N ALA A 23 10.42 -7.84 -3.18
CA ALA A 23 9.03 -7.82 -2.78
C ALA A 23 8.88 -7.33 -1.33
N GLU A 24 7.78 -6.66 -1.06
CA GLU A 24 7.42 -6.10 0.24
C GLU A 24 5.92 -6.32 0.52
N GLU A 25 5.59 -6.51 1.80
CA GLU A 25 4.22 -6.63 2.29
C GLU A 25 3.86 -5.38 3.10
N GLY A 26 2.67 -4.85 2.85
CA GLY A 26 2.22 -3.60 3.45
C GLY A 26 2.76 -2.35 2.73
N PHE A 27 2.21 -1.19 3.08
CA PHE A 27 2.62 0.10 2.56
C PHE A 27 3.91 0.62 3.21
N ALA A 28 4.19 0.18 4.45
CA ALA A 28 5.25 0.77 5.27
C ALA A 28 6.42 -0.16 5.55
N GLY A 29 6.39 -1.42 5.08
CA GLY A 29 7.44 -2.39 5.36
C GLY A 29 7.59 -2.79 6.83
N LEU A 30 6.64 -2.36 7.66
CA LEU A 30 6.72 -2.43 9.12
C LEU A 30 6.55 -3.85 9.66
N GLN A 31 6.05 -4.79 8.84
CA GLN A 31 5.88 -6.19 9.24
C GLN A 31 7.22 -6.94 9.43
N GLY A 32 8.34 -6.41 8.92
CA GLY A 32 9.68 -6.99 9.09
C GLY A 32 10.60 -6.25 10.08
N SER A 33 10.29 -5.00 10.43
CA SER A 33 11.16 -4.10 11.19
C SER A 33 10.62 -3.80 12.59
N ALA A 34 10.44 -4.84 13.41
CA ALA A 34 10.11 -4.71 14.83
C ALA A 34 11.23 -4.04 15.68
N LYS A 35 12.22 -3.35 15.07
CA LYS A 35 13.41 -2.85 15.79
C LYS A 35 13.82 -1.40 15.55
N ASP A 36 13.43 -0.72 14.49
CA ASP A 36 13.89 0.66 14.29
C ASP A 36 12.72 1.66 14.30
N ASN A 37 12.75 2.54 15.30
CA ASN A 37 11.89 3.71 15.45
C ASN A 37 12.43 4.83 14.55
N GLU A 38 12.39 4.65 13.24
CA GLU A 38 12.61 5.77 12.32
C GLU A 38 11.26 6.39 11.95
N VAL A 39 11.13 7.66 12.28
CA VAL A 39 9.96 8.52 12.04
C VAL A 39 9.73 8.55 10.53
N ILE A 40 8.66 7.89 10.07
CA ILE A 40 8.19 8.04 8.69
C ILE A 40 7.51 9.42 8.61
N GLY A 41 7.97 10.22 7.65
CA GLY A 41 7.88 11.68 7.63
C GLY A 41 6.51 12.31 7.86
N ASP A 42 6.56 13.57 8.30
CA ASP A 42 5.45 14.51 8.42
C ASP A 42 4.66 14.57 7.10
N PHE A 43 3.43 14.04 7.09
CA PHE A 43 2.59 13.88 5.90
C PHE A 43 1.27 14.63 6.06
N VAL A 44 1.15 15.78 5.37
CA VAL A 44 -0.08 16.57 5.27
C VAL A 44 -0.58 16.52 3.82
N LEU A 45 -1.79 15.98 3.61
CA LEU A 45 -2.48 16.00 2.31
C LEU A 45 -3.92 16.49 2.51
N ASP A 46 -4.28 17.49 1.70
CA ASP A 46 -5.53 18.26 1.71
C ASP A 46 -6.61 17.53 0.89
N MET A 47 -7.64 17.00 1.55
CA MET A 47 -8.79 16.33 0.93
C MET A 47 -10.09 16.77 1.61
N PRO A 48 -11.20 16.98 0.86
CA PRO A 48 -12.41 17.60 1.39
C PRO A 48 -13.29 16.56 2.08
N MET A 49 -12.94 16.18 3.31
CA MET A 49 -13.87 15.71 4.33
C MET A 49 -13.33 16.24 5.66
N ASP A 50 -14.19 16.93 6.41
CA ASP A 50 -13.94 17.63 7.67
C ASP A 50 -12.58 17.27 8.32
N GLU A 51 -11.61 18.18 8.16
CA GLU A 51 -10.16 18.05 8.46
C GLU A 51 -9.80 17.58 9.88
N GLU A 52 -10.77 17.37 10.77
CA GLU A 52 -10.52 17.25 12.21
C GLU A 52 -10.38 15.81 12.73
N ASP A 53 -10.77 14.75 12.01
CA ASP A 53 -10.83 13.39 12.62
C ASP A 53 -9.74 12.39 12.18
N LEU A 54 -8.89 12.72 11.19
CA LEU A 54 -7.88 11.76 10.68
C LEU A 54 -6.42 12.19 10.78
N GLY A 55 -6.11 13.27 11.51
CA GLY A 55 -4.80 13.64 12.09
C GLY A 55 -3.50 13.36 11.30
N GLU A 56 -2.38 13.44 12.01
CA GLU A 56 -1.12 12.83 11.57
C GLU A 56 -1.31 11.30 11.56
N ILE A 57 -0.88 10.62 10.49
CA ILE A 57 -0.99 9.15 10.42
C ILE A 57 0.00 8.56 11.40
N THR A 58 -0.51 7.87 12.42
CA THR A 58 0.33 7.24 13.44
C THR A 58 0.94 5.93 12.93
N ARG A 59 2.07 5.51 13.52
CA ARG A 59 2.69 4.22 13.19
C ARG A 59 1.75 3.05 13.46
N GLU A 60 0.96 3.16 14.51
CA GLU A 60 -0.02 2.16 14.94
C GLU A 60 -1.15 2.00 13.91
N GLU A 61 -1.60 3.10 13.31
CA GLU A 61 -2.57 3.11 12.21
C GLU A 61 -1.99 2.47 10.94
N LEU A 62 -0.73 2.78 10.63
CA LEU A 62 0.00 2.19 9.51
C LEU A 62 0.14 0.67 9.66
N LEU A 63 0.55 0.22 10.86
CA LEU A 63 0.62 -1.19 11.23
C LEU A 63 -0.76 -1.86 11.14
N ARG A 64 -1.81 -1.20 11.61
CA ARG A 64 -3.18 -1.73 11.55
C ARG A 64 -3.62 -1.97 10.11
N VAL A 65 -3.29 -1.05 9.20
CA VAL A 65 -3.61 -1.18 7.78
C VAL A 65 -2.80 -2.31 7.13
N ASP A 66 -1.50 -2.37 7.41
CA ASP A 66 -0.62 -3.40 6.85
C ASP A 66 -1.01 -4.81 7.34
N ASN A 67 -1.40 -4.96 8.61
CA ASN A 67 -1.78 -6.24 9.22
C ASN A 67 -2.98 -6.94 8.56
N GLU A 68 -3.80 -6.24 7.76
CA GLU A 68 -4.87 -6.90 6.99
C GLU A 68 -4.35 -7.56 5.68
N GLY A 69 -3.06 -7.45 5.36
CA GLY A 69 -2.42 -8.14 4.22
C GLY A 69 -2.94 -7.66 2.86
N ARG A 70 -3.28 -6.37 2.76
CA ARG A 70 -4.02 -5.80 1.61
C ARG A 70 -3.15 -5.24 0.51
N CYS A 71 -1.83 -5.11 0.72
CA CYS A 71 -0.90 -4.56 -0.25
C CYS A 71 0.32 -5.46 -0.36
N ILE A 72 0.66 -5.86 -1.58
CA ILE A 72 1.93 -6.50 -1.91
C ILE A 72 2.58 -5.66 -3.00
N ILE A 73 3.82 -5.26 -2.75
CA ILE A 73 4.61 -4.47 -3.67
C ILE A 73 5.71 -5.37 -4.22
N THR A 74 5.83 -5.47 -5.55
CA THR A 74 6.91 -6.22 -6.19
C THR A 74 7.67 -5.35 -7.17
N ASP A 75 8.98 -5.26 -7.02
CA ASP A 75 9.87 -4.59 -7.96
C ASP A 75 10.30 -5.59 -9.04
N HIS A 76 10.07 -5.27 -10.31
CA HIS A 76 10.46 -6.06 -11.48
C HIS A 76 11.66 -5.46 -12.23
N GLY A 77 12.37 -4.50 -11.63
CA GLY A 77 13.50 -3.77 -12.18
C GLY A 77 13.11 -2.68 -13.19
N HIS A 78 12.12 -2.95 -14.05
CA HIS A 78 11.59 -1.99 -15.02
C HIS A 78 10.42 -1.17 -14.48
N PHE A 79 9.66 -1.74 -13.55
CA PHE A 79 8.51 -1.12 -12.91
C PHE A 79 8.27 -1.77 -11.56
N VAL A 80 7.53 -1.06 -10.71
CA VAL A 80 7.02 -1.56 -9.44
C VAL A 80 5.54 -1.87 -9.60
N LEU A 81 5.13 -3.08 -9.20
CA LEU A 81 3.75 -3.52 -9.21
C LEU A 81 3.17 -3.43 -7.80
N PHE A 82 2.08 -2.68 -7.66
CA PHE A 82 1.29 -2.62 -6.44
C PHE A 82 0.06 -3.52 -6.61
N ASN A 83 0.03 -4.66 -5.92
CA ASN A 83 -1.14 -5.52 -5.86
C ASN A 83 -1.96 -5.17 -4.62
N ILE A 84 -3.09 -4.50 -4.83
CA ILE A 84 -3.89 -3.90 -3.77
C ILE A 84 -5.28 -4.55 -3.71
N TYR A 85 -5.69 -4.97 -2.52
CA TYR A 85 -7.05 -5.41 -2.22
C TYR A 85 -7.79 -4.37 -1.37
N GLY A 86 -8.53 -3.50 -2.07
CA GLY A 86 -9.27 -2.39 -1.48
C GLY A 86 -10.27 -2.84 -0.41
N PRO A 87 -10.43 -2.08 0.69
CA PRO A 87 -11.42 -2.41 1.73
C PRO A 87 -12.86 -2.32 1.21
N SER A 88 -13.64 -3.36 1.46
CA SER A 88 -15.10 -3.34 1.31
C SER A 88 -15.76 -2.82 2.59
N ILE A 89 -16.90 -2.15 2.42
CA ILE A 89 -17.76 -1.62 3.49
C ILE A 89 -19.08 -2.41 3.43
N GLY A 90 -19.53 -2.91 4.59
CA GLY A 90 -20.89 -3.41 4.77
C GLY A 90 -21.85 -2.27 5.19
N GLU A 91 -23.16 -2.51 5.18
CA GLU A 91 -24.12 -1.51 5.66
C GLU A 91 -23.84 -1.15 7.13
N ASP A 92 -23.89 0.15 7.43
CA ASP A 92 -23.72 0.75 8.77
C ASP A 92 -22.41 0.41 9.52
N ASP A 93 -21.32 0.14 8.80
CA ASP A 93 -20.01 -0.12 9.40
C ASP A 93 -19.10 1.12 9.39
N GLU A 94 -19.32 2.01 10.36
CA GLU A 94 -18.53 3.23 10.56
C GLU A 94 -17.03 2.96 10.74
N GLU A 95 -16.67 1.86 11.40
CA GLU A 95 -15.27 1.48 11.61
C GLU A 95 -14.59 1.12 10.28
N ARG A 96 -15.28 0.37 9.41
CA ARG A 96 -14.78 0.03 8.07
C ARG A 96 -14.77 1.22 7.13
N ILE A 97 -15.67 2.19 7.30
CA ILE A 97 -15.62 3.46 6.59
C ILE A 97 -14.33 4.20 6.97
N ARG A 98 -14.05 4.37 8.27
CA ARG A 98 -12.83 5.02 8.75
C ARG A 98 -11.56 4.29 8.28
N PHE A 99 -11.55 2.96 8.37
CA PHE A 99 -10.45 2.14 7.87
C PHE A 99 -10.22 2.34 6.37
N LYS A 100 -11.29 2.37 5.57
CA LYS A 100 -11.19 2.60 4.12
C LYS A 100 -10.63 3.98 3.80
N LEU A 101 -11.08 5.01 4.50
CA LEU A 101 -10.55 6.37 4.32
C LEU A 101 -9.06 6.45 4.66
N LEU A 102 -8.66 5.87 5.79
CA LEU A 102 -7.25 5.78 6.19
C LEU A 102 -6.41 5.01 5.16
N PHE A 103 -6.92 3.88 4.66
CA PHE A 103 -6.27 3.07 3.64
C PHE A 103 -5.97 3.87 2.37
N TYR A 104 -6.95 4.63 1.87
CA TYR A 104 -6.75 5.47 0.69
C TYR A 104 -5.90 6.70 0.97
N LYS A 105 -5.93 7.24 2.19
CA LYS A 105 -5.03 8.33 2.62
C LYS A 105 -3.57 7.88 2.55
N ILE A 106 -3.25 6.67 3.03
CA ILE A 106 -1.91 6.08 2.95
C ILE A 106 -1.51 5.82 1.49
N LEU A 107 -2.42 5.36 0.63
CA LEU A 107 -2.12 5.06 -0.77
C LEU A 107 -1.86 6.31 -1.63
N GLN A 108 -2.35 7.49 -1.24
CA GLN A 108 -2.15 8.74 -1.98
C GLN A 108 -0.79 9.40 -1.75
N VAL A 109 -0.01 8.86 -0.81
CA VAL A 109 1.37 9.26 -0.48
C VAL A 109 2.34 8.76 -1.56
#